data_AF-A0AAX6GML0-F1
#
_entry.id   AF-A0AAX6GML0-F1
#
_cell.length_a   1.000
_cell.length_b   1.000
_cell.length_c   1.000
_cell.angle_alpha   90.00
_cell.angle_beta   90.00
_cell.angle_gamma   90.00
#
_symmetry.space_group_name_H-M   'P 1'
#
loop_
_entity.id
_entity.type
_entity.pdbx_description
1 polymer ?
#
loop_
_entity_poly.entity_id
_entity_poly.type
_entity_poly.pdbx_seq_one_letter_code
_entity_poly.pdbx_strand_id
1 'polypeptide(L)'
;MAGYMSSKKTMEINPENSIIDKLRKRTDADKNDKSVKDLVLLLFETSFLTYGFSLDEPNTFDNRIHRMLKLGLSIDEDDAPAESDIDMPPLEAADAESKMEEVD
;
A
#
# COMPACT_ATOMS: atom_id res chain seq x y z
N MET A 1 -14.71 9.52 -21.28
CA MET A 1 -15.08 8.16 -21.76
C MET A 1 -13.95 7.18 -21.40
N ALA A 2 -13.81 6.84 -20.11
CA ALA A 2 -12.70 6.01 -19.59
C ALA A 2 -13.16 4.96 -18.56
N GLY A 3 -14.47 4.70 -18.46
CA GLY A 3 -15.04 3.85 -17.41
C GLY A 3 -15.04 2.34 -17.70
N TYR A 4 -14.56 1.89 -18.85
CA TYR A 4 -14.75 0.51 -19.33
C TYR A 4 -13.45 -0.32 -19.49
N MET A 5 -12.30 0.20 -19.05
CA MET A 5 -11.01 -0.52 -19.14
C MET A 5 -10.33 -0.83 -17.79
N SER A 6 -11.04 -0.66 -16.66
CA SER A 6 -10.54 -1.19 -15.38
C SER A 6 -10.99 -2.64 -15.21
N SER A 7 -10.28 -3.56 -15.85
CA SER A 7 -10.45 -4.99 -15.56
C SER A 7 -10.03 -5.25 -14.12
N LYS A 8 -10.90 -5.88 -13.32
CA LYS A 8 -10.54 -6.33 -11.97
C LYS A 8 -9.36 -7.30 -12.08
N LYS A 9 -8.31 -7.06 -11.31
CA LYS A 9 -7.15 -7.95 -11.25
C LYS A 9 -7.43 -9.08 -10.26
N THR A 10 -6.95 -10.28 -10.58
CA THR A 10 -7.02 -11.44 -9.70
C THR A 10 -5.74 -11.54 -8.88
N MET A 11 -5.86 -11.55 -7.55
CA MET A 11 -4.75 -11.85 -6.65
C MET A 11 -4.73 -13.35 -6.38
N GLU A 12 -3.70 -14.04 -6.87
CA GLU A 12 -3.48 -15.46 -6.55
C GLU A 12 -2.75 -15.59 -5.21
N ILE A 13 -3.12 -16.61 -4.44
CA ILE A 13 -2.59 -16.83 -3.09
C ILE A 13 -1.98 -18.24 -3.02
N ASN A 14 -0.79 -18.36 -2.43
CA ASN A 14 -0.15 -19.64 -2.16
C ASN A 14 -0.65 -20.23 -0.82
N PRO A 15 -1.41 -21.35 -0.81
CA PRO A 15 -1.93 -21.95 0.41
C PRO A 15 -0.86 -22.61 1.30
N GLU A 16 0.32 -22.94 0.74
CA GLU A 16 1.42 -23.55 1.50
C GLU A 16 2.25 -22.50 2.27
N ASN A 17 2.01 -21.21 2.03
CA ASN A 17 2.71 -20.14 2.73
C ASN A 17 2.20 -20.01 4.17
N SER A 18 3.14 -20.06 5.13
CA SER A 18 2.83 -19.99 6.57
C SER A 18 2.15 -18.68 7.02
N ILE A 19 2.35 -17.58 6.28
CA ILE A 19 1.67 -16.30 6.52
C ILE A 19 0.18 -16.43 6.16
N ILE A 20 -0.13 -17.06 5.03
CA ILE A 20 -1.52 -17.26 4.58
C ILE A 20 -2.28 -18.16 5.54
N ASP A 21 -1.67 -19.26 5.99
CA ASP A 21 -2.29 -20.16 6.98
C ASP A 21 -2.56 -19.44 8.32
N LYS A 22 -1.63 -18.59 8.78
CA LYS A 22 -1.84 -17.76 9.99
C LYS A 22 -2.95 -16.72 9.80
N LEU A 23 -2.98 -16.03 8.66
CA LEU A 23 -4.03 -15.05 8.34
C LEU A 23 -5.41 -15.70 8.30
N ARG A 24 -5.51 -16.90 7.73
CA ARG A 24 -6.74 -17.70 7.73
C ARG A 24 -7.20 -17.99 9.15
N LYS A 25 -6.33 -18.57 9.99
CA LYS A 25 -6.68 -18.91 11.37
C LYS A 25 -7.10 -17.71 12.20
N ARG A 26 -6.46 -16.55 12.02
CA ARG A 26 -6.85 -15.30 12.71
C ARG A 26 -8.19 -14.77 12.22
N THR A 27 -8.44 -14.81 10.91
CA THR A 27 -9.74 -14.42 10.33
C THR A 27 -10.87 -15.33 10.79
N ASP A 28 -10.61 -16.63 10.92
CA ASP A 28 -11.59 -17.61 11.40
C ASP A 28 -11.96 -17.38 12.88
N ALA A 29 -11.01 -16.88 13.68
CA ALA A 29 -11.25 -16.53 15.09
C ALA A 29 -12.01 -15.19 15.23
N ASP A 30 -11.61 -14.16 14.48
CA ASP A 30 -12.32 -12.88 14.42
C ASP A 30 -12.25 -12.27 13.01
N LYS A 31 -13.40 -12.24 12.34
CA LYS A 31 -13.54 -11.65 10.99
C LYS A 31 -13.45 -10.13 11.00
N ASN A 32 -13.61 -9.50 12.15
CA ASN A 32 -13.62 -8.06 12.30
C ASN A 32 -12.31 -7.49 12.85
N ASP A 33 -11.31 -8.34 13.08
CA ASP A 33 -9.98 -7.90 13.51
C ASP A 33 -9.39 -6.88 12.52
N LYS A 34 -9.29 -5.63 12.98
CA LYS A 34 -8.76 -4.51 12.20
C LYS A 34 -7.30 -4.74 11.80
N SER A 35 -6.51 -5.38 12.68
CA SER A 35 -5.10 -5.69 12.40
C SER A 35 -4.96 -6.68 11.25
N VAL A 36 -5.82 -7.70 11.20
CA VAL A 36 -5.82 -8.70 10.12
C VAL A 36 -6.24 -8.08 8.80
N LYS A 37 -7.25 -7.20 8.81
CA LYS A 37 -7.67 -6.45 7.60
C LYS A 37 -6.54 -5.58 7.06
N ASP A 38 -5.84 -4.86 7.93
CA ASP A 38 -4.68 -4.05 7.53
C ASP A 38 -3.54 -4.95 6.99
N LEU A 39 -3.25 -6.10 7.61
CA LEU A 39 -2.25 -7.04 7.09
C LEU A 39 -2.59 -7.58 5.70
N VAL A 40 -3.86 -7.92 5.44
CA VAL A 40 -4.30 -8.43 4.13
C VAL A 40 -4.19 -7.35 3.06
N LEU A 41 -4.58 -6.11 3.37
CA LEU A 41 -4.45 -4.99 2.44
C LEU A 41 -2.98 -4.66 2.14
N LEU A 42 -2.12 -4.69 3.15
CA LEU A 42 -0.68 -4.50 2.97
C LEU A 42 -0.08 -5.58 2.05
N LEU A 43 -0.48 -6.84 2.23
CA LEU A 43 -0.05 -7.95 1.37
C LEU A 43 -0.51 -7.75 -0.09
N PHE A 44 -1.74 -7.28 -0.29
CA PHE A 44 -2.27 -6.97 -1.61
C PHE A 44 -1.47 -5.85 -2.29
N GLU A 45 -1.27 -4.72 -1.62
CA GLU A 45 -0.54 -3.57 -2.19
C GLU A 45 0.94 -3.88 -2.45
N THR A 46 1.58 -4.64 -1.56
CA THR A 46 2.95 -5.12 -1.77
C THR A 46 3.04 -6.00 -3.01
N SER A 47 2.08 -6.91 -3.19
CA SER A 47 2.01 -7.76 -4.38
C SER A 47 1.76 -6.91 -5.63
N PHE A 48 0.85 -5.93 -5.54
CA PHE A 48 0.50 -5.03 -6.63
C PHE A 48 1.70 -4.22 -7.12
N LEU A 49 2.49 -3.66 -6.20
CA LEU A 49 3.76 -2.98 -6.49
C LEU A 49 4.79 -3.93 -7.11
N THR A 50 4.93 -5.14 -6.57
CA THR A 50 5.89 -6.14 -7.06
C THR A 50 5.60 -6.57 -8.51
N TYR A 51 4.31 -6.64 -8.88
CA TYR A 51 3.88 -6.91 -10.25
C TYR A 51 3.91 -5.69 -11.18
N GLY A 52 4.46 -4.55 -10.72
CA GLY A 52 4.68 -3.35 -11.53
C GLY A 52 3.42 -2.49 -11.71
N PHE A 53 2.41 -2.64 -10.85
CA PHE A 53 1.26 -1.74 -10.84
C PHE A 53 1.48 -0.57 -9.90
N SER A 54 1.00 0.61 -10.30
CA SER A 54 1.06 1.84 -9.50
C SER A 54 -0.13 1.91 -8.55
N LEU A 55 0.11 2.21 -7.27
CA LEU A 55 -0.95 2.43 -6.29
C LEU A 55 -1.76 3.69 -6.61
N ASP A 56 -3.08 3.61 -6.47
CA ASP A 56 -3.98 4.76 -6.63
C ASP A 56 -3.84 5.76 -5.46
N GLU A 57 -3.63 5.25 -4.24
CA GLU A 57 -3.54 6.05 -3.02
C GLU A 57 -2.27 5.71 -2.20
N PRO A 58 -1.09 6.25 -2.56
CA PRO A 58 0.16 5.95 -1.88
C PRO A 58 0.17 6.39 -0.40
N ASN A 59 -0.50 7.49 -0.06
CA ASN A 59 -0.62 7.95 1.34
C ASN A 59 -1.38 6.95 2.23
N THR A 60 -2.37 6.25 1.68
CA THR A 60 -3.14 5.23 2.43
C THR A 60 -2.27 4.01 2.74
N PHE A 61 -1.41 3.61 1.80
CA PHE A 61 -0.42 2.55 1.99
C PHE A 61 0.63 2.93 3.04
N ASP A 62 1.18 4.15 2.98
CA ASP A 62 2.16 4.66 3.95
C ASP A 62 1.60 4.68 5.38
N ASN A 63 0.40 5.23 5.57
CA ASN A 63 -0.28 5.23 6.86
C ASN A 63 -0.47 3.81 7.42
N ARG A 64 -0.72 2.83 6.56
CA ARG A 64 -0.86 1.42 6.95
C ARG A 64 0.48 0.80 7.36
N ILE A 65 1.56 1.12 6.65
CA ILE A 65 2.92 0.72 7.05
C ILE A 65 3.24 1.29 8.43
N HIS A 66 3.03 2.60 8.63
CA HIS A 66 3.26 3.25 9.92
C HIS A 66 2.48 2.62 11.06
N ARG A 67 1.20 2.27 10.85
CA ARG A 67 0.40 1.54 11.86
C ARG A 67 1.00 0.16 12.17
N MET A 68 1.44 -0.57 11.15
CA MET A 68 2.07 -1.88 11.34
C MET A 68 3.42 -1.80 12.07
N LEU A 69 4.23 -0.77 11.81
CA LEU A 69 5.46 -0.54 12.58
C LEU A 69 5.14 -0.22 14.05
N LYS A 70 4.17 0.65 14.32
CA LYS A 70 3.75 0.97 15.69
C LYS A 70 3.29 -0.29 16.44
N LEU A 71 2.46 -1.13 15.81
CA LEU A 71 2.06 -2.42 16.37
C LEU A 71 3.24 -3.36 16.62
N GLY A 72 4.18 -3.45 15.67
CA GLY A 72 5.38 -4.29 15.80
C GLY A 72 6.31 -3.84 16.92
N LEU A 73 6.37 -2.53 17.18
CA LEU A 73 7.16 -1.93 18.26
C LEU A 73 6.37 -1.78 19.58
N SER A 74 5.10 -2.19 19.61
CA SER A 74 4.19 -1.99 20.76
C SER A 74 4.09 -0.52 21.22
N ILE A 75 4.11 0.40 20.26
CA ILE A 75 3.90 1.84 20.49
C ILE A 75 2.40 2.10 20.37
N ASP A 76 1.80 2.69 21.40
CA ASP A 76 0.38 3.03 21.40
C ASP A 76 0.06 4.07 20.31
N GLU A 77 -1.13 3.97 19.69
CA GLU A 77 -1.54 4.91 18.63
C GLU A 77 -1.58 6.39 19.13
N ASP A 78 -1.69 6.59 20.44
CA ASP A 78 -1.70 7.90 21.13
C ASP A 78 -0.31 8.47 21.44
N ASP A 79 0.77 7.71 21.29
CA ASP A 79 2.15 8.16 21.54
C ASP A 79 2.77 8.88 20.34
N ALA A 80 1.97 9.14 19.31
CA ALA A 80 2.37 9.98 18.19
C ALA A 80 2.22 11.45 18.60
N PRO A 81 3.27 12.29 18.49
CA PRO A 81 3.03 13.72 18.41
C PRO A 81 2.06 13.96 17.26
N ALA A 82 1.00 14.72 17.54
CA ALA A 82 0.20 15.31 16.49
C ALA A 82 1.15 16.03 15.51
N GLU A 83 0.87 15.90 14.23
CA GLU A 83 1.51 16.64 13.13
C GLU A 83 2.86 16.12 12.63
N SER A 84 2.81 15.52 11.45
CA SER A 84 3.57 16.02 10.30
C SER A 84 2.64 15.81 9.09
N ASP A 85 1.99 16.81 8.50
CA ASP A 85 2.58 18.02 7.92
C ASP A 85 4.08 17.85 7.69
N ILE A 86 4.42 16.79 6.96
CA ILE A 86 5.63 16.81 6.14
C ILE A 86 5.34 17.86 5.08
N ASP A 87 5.72 19.10 5.40
CA ASP A 87 5.92 20.20 4.48
C ASP A 87 6.88 19.71 3.39
N MET A 88 6.30 19.08 2.38
CA MET A 88 7.00 18.62 1.20
C MET A 88 7.40 19.89 0.47
N PRO A 89 8.71 20.22 0.34
CA PRO A 89 9.10 21.39 -0.41
C PRO A 89 8.51 21.25 -1.83
N PRO A 90 7.94 22.34 -2.41
CA PRO A 90 7.34 22.26 -3.72
C PRO A 90 8.36 21.70 -4.70
N LEU A 91 8.01 20.63 -5.41
CA LEU A 91 8.80 20.09 -6.50
C LEU A 91 9.04 21.25 -7.48
N GLU A 92 10.27 21.77 -7.51
CA GLU A 92 10.69 22.65 -8.59
C GLU A 92 10.42 21.88 -9.89
N ALA A 93 9.60 22.48 -10.75
CA ALA A 93 9.32 21.96 -12.07
C ALA A 93 10.67 21.81 -12.78
N ALA A 94 11.19 20.58 -12.81
CA ALA A 94 12.25 20.22 -13.72
C ALA A 94 11.64 20.37 -15.11
N ASP A 95 11.95 21.52 -15.72
CA ASP A 95 11.80 21.81 -17.13
C ASP A 95 12.61 20.73 -17.89
N ALA A 96 12.01 19.55 -18.02
CA ALA A 96 12.48 18.53 -18.92
C ALA A 96 12.03 18.99 -20.31
N GLU A 97 12.82 19.92 -20.85
CA GLU A 97 12.87 20.30 -22.24
C GLU A 97 12.87 19.00 -23.07
N SER A 98 11.68 18.60 -23.52
CA SER A 98 11.45 17.44 -24.37
C SER A 98 12.09 17.73 -25.73
N LYS A 99 13.41 17.54 -25.81
CA LYS A 99 14.15 17.37 -27.05
C LYS A 99 13.66 16.08 -27.71
N MET A 100 12.55 16.17 -28.44
CA MET A 100 12.21 15.19 -29.46
C MET A 100 13.27 15.32 -30.55
N GLU A 101 14.19 14.35 -30.54
CA GLU A 101 15.15 14.09 -31.59
C GLU A 101 14.38 13.75 -32.88
N GLU A 102 14.48 14.62 -33.88
CA GLU A 102 13.99 14.39 -35.23
C GLU A 102 14.84 13.26 -35.83
N VAL A 103 14.22 12.10 -36.04
CA VAL A 103 14.83 10.95 -36.73
C VAL A 103 14.10 10.79 -38.06
N ASP A 104 14.72 11.41 -39.08
CA ASP A 104 14.52 11.37 -40.55
C ASP A 104 13.17 11.79 -41.16
#